data_AF-A0A8S3I8P6-F1
#
_entry.id   AF-A0A8S3I8P6-F1
#
_cell.length_a   1.000
_cell.length_b   1.000
_cell.length_c   1.000
_cell.angle_alpha   90.00
_cell.angle_beta   90.00
_cell.angle_gamma   90.00
#
_symmetry.space_group_name_H-M   'P 1'
#
loop_
_entity.id
_entity.type
_entity.pdbx_description
1 polymer ?
#
loop_
_entity_poly.entity_id
_entity_poly.type
_entity_poly.pdbx_seq_one_letter_code
_entity_poly.pdbx_strand_id
1 'polypeptide(L)'
;LCGPIRIGIHNLLIALHFEPHIKARSLTSHEFIIPLSTHLRNNLLLRSQNSVEQQHYYATTSYIPSMETFLAVRPKLIKEEDFKIERERKLLVPPPFNVTCLKEYVMNSLIDAIEKSSRHLRDPVGGSYANWLVPLLQLVDALLVMGSLEVNDIQQLLRLIDPTSFGFDTDKDFDEGLLQMRLDEPVKLQLCFVLQHLCNYQLQYRIEGIIGFSEEFVGRLQS
;
A
#
# COMPACT_ATOMS: atom_id res chain seq x y z
N LEU A 1 -20.91 15.67 6.42
CA LEU A 1 -21.48 15.37 5.08
C LEU A 1 -22.31 14.11 5.17
N CYS A 2 -23.41 14.02 4.42
CA CYS A 2 -24.19 12.78 4.34
C CYS A 2 -23.40 11.70 3.59
N GLY A 3 -23.64 10.42 3.93
CA GLY A 3 -22.89 9.28 3.38
C GLY A 3 -22.78 9.27 1.85
N PRO A 4 -23.89 9.42 1.10
CA PRO A 4 -23.87 9.36 -0.36
C PRO A 4 -22.99 10.44 -1.01
N ILE A 5 -23.05 11.68 -0.52
CA ILE A 5 -22.22 12.77 -1.04
C ILE A 5 -20.73 12.51 -0.73
N ARG A 6 -20.43 12.00 0.47
CA ARG A 6 -19.04 11.67 0.83
C ARG A 6 -18.47 10.62 -0.10
N ILE A 7 -19.19 9.51 -0.31
CA ILE A 7 -18.80 8.44 -1.24
C ILE A 7 -18.61 9.01 -2.65
N GLY A 8 -19.56 9.82 -3.13
CA GLY A 8 -19.48 10.44 -4.46
C GLY A 8 -18.22 11.30 -4.65
N ILE A 9 -17.83 12.09 -3.65
CA ILE A 9 -16.62 12.92 -3.72
C ILE A 9 -15.34 12.05 -3.77
N HIS A 10 -15.27 11.00 -2.97
CA HIS A 10 -14.10 10.11 -2.96
C HIS A 10 -13.99 9.35 -4.29
N ASN A 11 -15.12 8.84 -4.81
CA ASN A 11 -15.16 8.18 -6.11
C ASN A 11 -14.79 9.11 -7.25
N LEU A 12 -15.24 10.37 -7.21
CA LEU A 12 -14.87 11.38 -8.22
C LEU A 12 -13.37 11.66 -8.20
N LEU A 13 -12.76 11.78 -7.01
CA LEU A 13 -11.33 11.96 -6.85
C LEU A 13 -10.55 10.80 -7.46
N ILE A 14 -10.97 9.55 -7.17
CA ILE A 14 -10.34 8.35 -7.74
C ILE A 14 -10.51 8.35 -9.27
N ALA A 15 -11.72 8.55 -9.78
CA ALA A 15 -12.01 8.49 -11.21
C ALA A 15 -11.21 9.54 -12.01
N LEU A 16 -11.09 10.75 -11.47
CA LEU A 16 -10.49 11.86 -12.20
C LEU A 16 -8.96 11.87 -12.13
N HIS A 17 -8.38 11.51 -10.98
CA HIS A 17 -6.93 11.63 -10.76
C HIS A 17 -6.18 10.29 -10.82
N PHE A 18 -6.78 9.20 -10.32
CA PHE A 18 -6.05 7.96 -10.04
C PHE A 18 -6.38 6.81 -10.98
N GLU A 19 -7.62 6.74 -11.49
CA GLU A 19 -8.09 5.62 -12.30
C GLU A 19 -7.20 5.30 -13.51
N PRO A 20 -6.68 6.28 -14.29
CA PRO A 20 -5.74 5.98 -15.38
C PRO A 20 -4.46 5.28 -14.91
N HIS A 21 -3.89 5.74 -13.79
CA HIS A 21 -2.67 5.19 -13.21
C HIS A 21 -2.90 3.81 -12.57
N ILE A 22 -4.00 3.66 -11.82
CA ILE A 22 -4.43 2.39 -11.24
C ILE A 22 -4.59 1.35 -12.34
N LYS A 23 -5.30 1.70 -13.42
CA LYS A 23 -5.53 0.79 -14.56
C LYS A 23 -4.24 0.40 -15.25
N ALA A 24 -3.36 1.35 -15.53
CA ALA A 24 -2.06 1.08 -16.14
C ALA A 24 -1.22 0.10 -15.30
N ARG A 25 -1.20 0.27 -13.98
CA ARG A 25 -0.42 -0.58 -13.07
C ARG A 25 -1.07 -1.92 -12.79
N SER A 26 -2.40 -1.97 -12.78
CA SER A 26 -3.15 -3.21 -12.65
C SER A 26 -2.91 -4.13 -13.87
N LEU A 27 -2.84 -3.56 -15.07
CA LEU A 27 -2.50 -4.33 -16.29
C LEU A 27 -1.10 -4.94 -16.24
N THR A 28 -0.11 -4.22 -15.71
CA THR A 28 1.28 -4.70 -15.58
C THR A 28 1.55 -5.40 -14.24
N SER A 29 0.51 -5.73 -13.45
CA SER A 29 0.70 -6.20 -12.07
C SER A 29 1.28 -7.61 -11.98
N HIS A 30 1.02 -8.44 -12.99
CA HIS A 30 1.45 -9.84 -13.09
C HIS A 30 2.69 -10.01 -13.99
N GLU A 31 3.30 -8.91 -14.41
CA GLU A 31 4.53 -8.91 -15.21
C GLU A 31 5.72 -8.53 -14.31
N PHE A 32 6.77 -9.37 -14.35
CA PHE A 32 7.97 -9.23 -13.53
C PHE A 32 9.19 -9.06 -14.42
N ILE A 33 9.52 -7.80 -14.74
CA ILE A 33 10.70 -7.43 -15.50
C ILE A 33 11.66 -6.74 -14.53
N ILE A 34 12.74 -7.42 -14.16
CA ILE A 34 13.67 -6.98 -13.10
C ILE A 34 15.06 -6.79 -13.71
N PRO A 35 15.61 -5.57 -13.70
CA PRO A 35 16.95 -5.30 -14.21
C PRO A 35 18.01 -5.84 -13.24
N LEU A 36 19.05 -6.46 -13.78
CA LEU A 36 20.23 -6.86 -13.00
C LEU A 36 20.99 -5.60 -12.58
N SER A 37 21.05 -5.36 -11.27
CA SER A 37 21.72 -4.19 -10.71
C SER A 37 22.42 -4.55 -9.40
N THR A 38 23.40 -3.76 -8.99
CA THR A 38 24.04 -3.91 -7.67
C THR A 38 23.06 -3.76 -6.52
N HIS A 39 21.99 -2.96 -6.70
CA HIS A 39 20.91 -2.83 -5.74
C HIS A 39 20.15 -4.15 -5.54
N LEU A 40 19.92 -4.93 -6.60
CA LEU A 40 19.27 -6.24 -6.52
C LEU A 40 20.09 -7.22 -5.65
N ARG A 41 21.42 -7.23 -5.84
CA ARG A 41 22.36 -8.00 -5.01
C ARG A 41 22.39 -7.56 -3.55
N ASN A 42 22.07 -6.31 -3.25
CA ASN A 42 22.04 -5.81 -1.88
C ASN A 42 20.68 -6.03 -1.20
N ASN A 43 19.61 -6.24 -1.96
CA ASN A 43 18.23 -6.41 -1.47
C ASN A 43 17.90 -7.85 -0.99
N LEU A 44 18.93 -8.64 -0.69
CA LEU A 44 18.81 -10.07 -0.47
C LEU A 44 18.18 -10.39 0.89
N LEU A 45 16.91 -10.80 0.85
CA LEU A 45 16.21 -11.67 1.81
C LEU A 45 17.05 -12.85 2.34
N LEU A 46 18.06 -13.29 1.57
CA LEU A 46 18.87 -14.47 1.85
C LEU A 46 20.28 -14.14 2.35
N ARG A 47 20.64 -12.85 2.44
CA ARG A 47 21.95 -12.45 2.97
C ARG A 47 21.87 -12.36 4.49
N SER A 48 21.93 -13.54 5.09
CA SER A 48 22.14 -13.78 6.52
C SER A 48 23.04 -12.72 7.16
N GLN A 49 22.45 -11.89 8.03
CA GLN A 49 23.21 -11.25 9.10
C GLN A 49 23.03 -12.08 10.38
N ASN A 50 23.91 -13.07 10.52
CA ASN A 50 24.53 -13.57 11.76
C ASN A 50 23.71 -13.79 13.04
N SER A 51 22.38 -13.92 12.99
CA SER A 51 21.61 -14.39 14.14
C SER A 51 20.42 -15.24 13.69
N VAL A 52 20.41 -16.49 14.16
CA VAL A 52 19.42 -17.53 13.83
C VAL A 52 17.98 -17.09 14.19
N GLU A 53 17.84 -16.11 15.08
CA GLU A 53 16.57 -15.52 15.52
C GLU A 53 15.99 -14.50 14.50
N GLN A 54 16.82 -13.75 13.78
CA GLN A 54 16.36 -12.75 12.81
C GLN A 54 15.94 -13.39 11.48
N GLN A 55 16.45 -14.59 11.18
CA GLN A 55 16.16 -15.31 9.93
C GLN A 55 14.70 -15.74 9.81
N HIS A 56 14.02 -16.04 10.92
CA HIS A 56 12.59 -16.36 10.91
C HIS A 56 11.72 -15.11 10.85
N TYR A 57 12.15 -14.01 11.48
CA TYR A 57 11.37 -12.77 11.56
C TYR A 57 11.14 -12.12 10.19
N TYR A 58 12.19 -12.01 9.36
CA TYR A 58 12.08 -11.43 8.01
C TYR A 58 11.52 -12.40 6.95
N ALA A 59 11.57 -13.72 7.21
CA ALA A 59 11.10 -14.73 6.26
C ALA A 59 9.61 -15.06 6.39
N THR A 60 8.99 -14.87 7.57
CA THR A 60 7.65 -15.39 7.80
C THR A 60 6.56 -14.46 8.33
N THR A 61 6.78 -13.26 8.91
CA THR A 61 5.62 -12.62 9.60
C THR A 61 5.46 -11.09 9.63
N SER A 62 6.47 -10.23 9.60
CA SER A 62 6.25 -8.81 10.01
C SER A 62 6.65 -7.71 9.03
N TYR A 63 7.47 -8.00 8.01
CA TYR A 63 8.01 -6.95 7.13
C TYR A 63 7.41 -7.03 5.72
N ILE A 64 6.50 -6.10 5.39
CA ILE A 64 6.05 -5.85 4.02
C ILE A 64 6.84 -4.67 3.44
N PRO A 65 7.69 -4.90 2.42
CA PRO A 65 8.43 -3.81 1.79
C PRO A 65 7.49 -2.89 1.03
N SER A 66 7.87 -1.61 0.96
CA SER A 66 7.18 -0.64 0.12
C SER A 66 7.55 -0.80 -1.34
N MET A 67 6.69 -0.24 -2.19
CA MET A 67 6.86 -0.33 -3.64
C MET A 67 8.12 0.40 -4.15
N GLU A 68 8.59 1.40 -3.42
CA GLU A 68 9.80 2.16 -3.76
C GLU A 68 11.08 1.33 -3.63
N THR A 69 11.03 0.24 -2.86
CA THR A 69 12.15 -0.70 -2.67
C THR A 69 12.27 -1.66 -3.86
N PHE A 70 11.21 -1.85 -4.63
CA PHE A 70 11.18 -2.79 -5.74
C PHE A 70 11.91 -2.27 -6.98
N LEU A 71 12.63 -3.17 -7.64
CA LEU A 71 13.38 -2.87 -8.86
C LEU A 71 12.59 -3.19 -10.13
N ALA A 72 11.46 -3.89 -10.01
CA ALA A 72 10.63 -4.23 -11.16
C ALA A 72 10.18 -2.98 -11.95
N VAL A 73 10.26 -3.07 -13.28
CA VAL A 73 9.83 -2.01 -14.18
C VAL A 73 8.31 -1.85 -14.09
N ARG A 74 7.85 -0.65 -13.70
CA ARG A 74 6.42 -0.31 -13.56
C ARG A 74 6.13 1.10 -14.09
N PRO A 75 4.91 1.36 -14.56
CA PRO A 75 4.46 2.70 -14.91
C PRO A 75 4.60 3.65 -13.70
N LYS A 76 5.29 4.78 -13.91
CA LYS A 76 5.46 5.81 -12.89
C LYS A 76 4.28 6.79 -12.90
N LEU A 77 3.99 7.36 -11.72
CA LEU A 77 3.04 8.46 -11.61
C LEU A 77 3.60 9.70 -12.33
N ILE A 78 2.76 10.39 -13.08
CA ILE A 78 3.14 11.62 -13.77
C ILE A 78 3.18 12.74 -12.72
N LYS A 79 4.30 13.47 -12.65
CA LYS A 79 4.46 14.56 -11.69
C LYS A 79 3.92 15.87 -12.26
N GLU A 80 3.66 16.84 -11.38
CA GLU A 80 3.25 18.20 -11.76
C GLU A 80 4.20 18.87 -12.77
N GLU A 81 5.49 18.52 -12.70
CA GLU A 81 6.53 19.03 -13.59
C GLU A 81 6.35 18.52 -15.03
N ASP A 82 5.93 17.27 -15.20
CA ASP A 82 5.68 16.64 -16.50
C ASP A 82 4.47 17.27 -17.21
N PHE A 83 3.55 17.85 -16.44
CA PHE A 83 2.34 18.52 -16.94
C PHE A 83 2.64 19.86 -17.64
N LYS A 84 3.85 20.42 -17.45
CA LYS A 84 4.24 21.72 -18.03
C LYS A 84 4.63 21.65 -19.51
N ILE A 85 4.83 20.46 -20.08
CA ILE A 85 5.68 20.33 -21.28
C ILE A 85 4.95 20.53 -22.63
N GLU A 86 3.66 20.24 -22.83
CA GLU A 86 3.02 20.45 -24.15
C GLU A 86 1.50 20.62 -24.04
N ARG A 87 0.89 21.64 -24.69
CA ARG A 87 -0.57 21.89 -24.63
C ARG A 87 -1.41 20.68 -25.10
N GLU A 88 -0.90 19.90 -26.04
CA GLU A 88 -1.61 18.75 -26.63
C GLU A 88 -1.56 17.50 -25.75
N ARG A 89 -0.47 17.30 -24.98
CA ARG A 89 -0.37 16.20 -24.00
C ARG A 89 -1.22 16.41 -22.75
N LYS A 90 -1.64 17.63 -22.45
CA LYS A 90 -2.50 17.96 -21.29
C LYS A 90 -3.87 17.29 -21.34
N LEU A 91 -4.37 16.95 -22.53
CA LEU A 91 -5.64 16.24 -22.70
C LEU A 91 -5.52 14.72 -22.57
N LEU A 92 -4.28 14.20 -22.55
CA LEU A 92 -3.98 12.76 -22.53
C LEU A 92 -3.55 12.28 -21.13
N VAL A 93 -3.40 13.18 -20.18
CA VAL A 93 -2.81 12.94 -18.86
C VAL A 93 -3.79 13.39 -17.77
N PRO A 94 -4.04 12.61 -16.71
CA PRO A 94 -4.88 13.05 -15.61
C PRO A 94 -4.31 14.32 -14.96
N PRO A 95 -5.16 15.24 -14.50
CA PRO A 95 -4.69 16.44 -13.84
C PRO A 95 -3.93 16.05 -12.56
N PRO A 96 -2.84 16.76 -12.23
CA PRO A 96 -2.03 16.41 -11.07
C PRO A 96 -2.81 16.60 -9.77
N PHE A 97 -2.44 15.80 -8.77
CA PHE A 97 -2.99 15.87 -7.43
C PHE A 97 -1.87 15.70 -6.39
N ASN A 98 -1.98 16.39 -5.26
CA ASN A 98 -1.01 16.27 -4.18
C ASN A 98 -1.23 14.97 -3.39
N VAL A 99 -0.57 13.91 -3.84
CA VAL A 99 -0.68 12.57 -3.24
C VAL A 99 -0.07 12.52 -1.83
N THR A 100 0.96 13.31 -1.55
CA THR A 100 1.60 13.35 -0.22
C THR A 100 0.63 13.87 0.85
N CYS A 101 -0.05 14.98 0.58
CA CYS A 101 -1.02 15.54 1.51
C CYS A 101 -2.25 14.62 1.67
N LEU A 102 -2.66 13.95 0.58
CA LEU A 102 -3.73 12.95 0.63
C LEU A 102 -3.35 11.75 1.50
N LYS A 103 -2.13 11.25 1.35
CA LYS A 103 -1.60 10.13 2.12
C LYS A 103 -1.68 10.41 3.61
N GLU A 104 -1.14 11.55 4.04
CA GLU A 104 -1.19 11.98 5.45
C GLU A 104 -2.63 12.10 5.94
N TYR A 105 -3.51 12.70 5.15
CA TYR A 105 -4.93 12.82 5.50
C TYR A 105 -5.62 11.46 5.66
N VAL A 106 -5.41 10.54 4.72
CA VAL A 106 -6.04 9.21 4.73
C VAL A 106 -5.53 8.38 5.91
N MET A 107 -4.23 8.37 6.17
CA MET A 107 -3.63 7.63 7.29
C MET A 107 -4.13 8.17 8.64
N ASN A 108 -4.10 9.48 8.85
CA ASN A 108 -4.61 10.10 10.06
C ASN A 108 -6.12 9.88 10.23
N SER A 109 -6.89 9.98 9.14
CA SER A 109 -8.33 9.72 9.16
C SER A 109 -8.67 8.26 9.49
N LEU A 110 -7.81 7.31 9.11
CA LEU A 110 -7.99 5.89 9.39
C LEU A 110 -7.67 5.56 10.86
N ILE A 111 -6.60 6.16 11.41
CA ILE A 111 -6.31 6.13 12.85
C ILE A 111 -7.51 6.66 13.64
N ASP A 112 -7.98 7.85 13.28
CA ASP A 112 -9.12 8.51 13.92
C ASP A 112 -10.39 7.64 13.84
N ALA A 113 -10.62 6.99 12.70
CA ALA A 113 -11.77 6.12 12.51
C ALA A 113 -11.69 4.92 13.45
N ILE A 114 -10.55 4.26 13.52
CA ILE A 114 -10.35 3.06 14.34
C ILE A 114 -10.44 3.40 15.84
N GLU A 115 -9.72 4.43 16.30
CA GLU A 115 -9.74 4.85 17.71
C GLU A 115 -11.16 5.22 18.17
N LYS A 116 -11.88 5.98 17.34
CA LYS A 116 -13.25 6.38 17.67
C LYS A 116 -14.21 5.20 17.59
N SER A 117 -14.02 4.29 16.65
CA SER A 117 -14.92 3.16 16.44
C SER A 117 -14.89 2.11 17.56
N SER A 118 -13.80 1.99 18.32
CA SER A 118 -13.75 1.17 19.54
C SER A 118 -14.74 1.68 20.60
N ARG A 119 -14.96 3.00 20.64
CA ARG A 119 -15.96 3.64 21.50
C ARG A 119 -17.29 3.69 20.76
N HIS A 120 -18.15 2.67 20.90
CA HIS A 120 -19.51 2.58 20.34
C HIS A 120 -20.19 3.95 20.09
N LEU A 121 -20.05 4.51 18.88
CA LEU A 121 -20.59 5.82 18.56
C LEU A 121 -22.07 5.75 18.22
N ARG A 122 -22.82 6.71 18.75
CA ARG A 122 -24.24 6.93 18.40
C ARG A 122 -24.40 7.51 16.99
N ASP A 123 -23.50 8.39 16.58
CA ASP A 123 -23.55 9.12 15.30
C ASP A 123 -22.21 9.01 14.55
N PRO A 124 -21.96 7.92 13.81
CA PRO A 124 -20.75 7.77 13.00
C PRO A 124 -20.75 8.72 11.79
N VAL A 125 -19.55 9.06 11.30
CA VAL A 125 -19.41 9.99 10.17
C VAL A 125 -20.10 9.44 8.91
N GLY A 126 -21.06 10.19 8.37
CA GLY A 126 -21.85 9.73 7.20
C GLY A 126 -23.01 8.81 7.56
N GLY A 127 -23.35 8.68 8.84
CA GLY A 127 -24.52 7.98 9.35
C GLY A 127 -24.35 6.47 9.57
N SER A 128 -23.28 5.87 9.05
CA SER A 128 -22.92 4.46 9.28
C SER A 128 -21.40 4.29 9.22
N TYR A 129 -20.88 3.28 9.91
CA TYR A 129 -19.46 2.91 9.83
C TYR A 129 -19.03 2.53 8.42
N ALA A 130 -19.90 1.87 7.63
CA ALA A 130 -19.63 1.59 6.22
C ALA A 130 -19.37 2.87 5.42
N ASN A 131 -20.21 3.90 5.61
CA ASN A 131 -20.05 5.19 4.91
C ASN A 131 -18.82 5.97 5.37
N TRP A 132 -18.23 5.59 6.50
CA TRP A 132 -16.98 6.17 6.99
C TRP A 132 -15.76 5.44 6.45
N LEU A 133 -15.71 4.12 6.64
CA LEU A 133 -14.52 3.31 6.38
C LEU A 133 -14.36 2.96 4.90
N VAL A 134 -15.44 2.66 4.17
CA VAL A 134 -15.34 2.22 2.77
C VAL A 134 -14.61 3.24 1.89
N PRO A 135 -14.96 4.54 1.90
CA PRO A 135 -14.25 5.52 1.08
C PRO A 135 -12.77 5.69 1.46
N LEU A 136 -12.45 5.55 2.75
CA LEU A 136 -11.07 5.64 3.22
C LEU A 136 -10.25 4.43 2.76
N LEU A 137 -10.79 3.22 2.91
CA LEU A 137 -10.13 1.99 2.46
C LEU A 137 -10.01 1.94 0.92
N GLN A 138 -10.94 2.52 0.17
CA GLN A 138 -10.83 2.68 -1.28
C GLN A 138 -9.68 3.62 -1.67
N LEU A 139 -9.47 4.71 -0.92
CA LEU A 139 -8.31 5.57 -1.14
C LEU A 139 -7.00 4.88 -0.75
N VAL A 140 -6.96 4.14 0.36
CA VAL A 140 -5.79 3.34 0.73
C VAL A 140 -5.45 2.33 -0.36
N ASP A 141 -6.45 1.62 -0.87
CA ASP A 141 -6.30 0.68 -1.98
C ASP A 141 -5.72 1.34 -3.24
N ALA A 142 -6.26 2.51 -3.62
CA ALA A 142 -5.73 3.30 -4.72
C ALA A 142 -4.26 3.72 -4.50
N LEU A 143 -3.92 4.20 -3.30
CA LEU A 143 -2.55 4.61 -2.94
C LEU A 143 -1.58 3.41 -2.93
N LEU A 144 -2.03 2.24 -2.49
CA LEU A 144 -1.30 0.99 -2.59
C LEU A 144 -1.05 0.63 -4.04
N VAL A 145 -2.06 0.57 -4.90
CA VAL A 145 -1.85 0.21 -6.32
C VAL A 145 -0.91 1.19 -7.01
N MET A 146 -1.02 2.49 -6.73
CA MET A 146 -0.12 3.53 -7.25
C MET A 146 1.29 3.49 -6.64
N GLY A 147 1.51 2.74 -5.56
CA GLY A 147 2.80 2.60 -4.89
C GLY A 147 3.31 3.89 -4.27
N SER A 148 2.40 4.72 -3.76
CA SER A 148 2.74 6.00 -3.10
C SER A 148 2.87 5.87 -1.58
N LEU A 149 2.64 4.68 -1.01
CA LEU A 149 2.84 4.40 0.41
C LEU A 149 4.27 3.94 0.68
N GLU A 150 4.91 4.57 1.65
CA GLU A 150 6.26 4.25 2.09
C GLU A 150 6.24 3.07 3.09
N VAL A 151 7.42 2.58 3.46
CA VAL A 151 7.54 1.41 4.37
C VAL A 151 6.89 1.72 5.71
N ASN A 152 7.10 2.92 6.25
CA ASN A 152 6.49 3.34 7.51
C ASN A 152 4.96 3.40 7.43
N ASP A 153 4.42 3.89 6.31
CA ASP A 153 2.97 3.97 6.10
C ASP A 153 2.35 2.56 6.03
N ILE A 154 3.03 1.62 5.38
CA ILE A 154 2.58 0.22 5.29
C ILE A 154 2.64 -0.45 6.66
N GLN A 155 3.71 -0.25 7.42
CA GLN A 155 3.81 -0.77 8.79
C GLN A 155 2.69 -0.22 9.68
N GLN A 156 2.42 1.08 9.57
CA GLN A 156 1.32 1.72 10.29
C GLN A 156 -0.05 1.16 9.85
N LEU A 157 -0.26 0.96 8.55
CA LEU A 157 -1.48 0.33 8.02
C LEU A 157 -1.66 -1.11 8.57
N LEU A 158 -0.59 -1.90 8.61
CA LEU A 158 -0.62 -3.27 9.14
C LEU A 158 -0.99 -3.30 10.63
N ARG A 159 -0.44 -2.36 11.41
CA ARG A 159 -0.82 -2.18 12.83
C ARG A 159 -2.30 -1.80 13.00
N LEU A 160 -2.83 -0.98 12.10
CA LEU A 160 -4.24 -0.59 12.11
C LEU A 160 -5.17 -1.77 11.74
N ILE A 161 -4.71 -2.67 10.88
CA ILE A 161 -5.46 -3.88 10.48
C ILE A 161 -5.46 -4.90 11.64
N ASP A 162 -4.28 -5.23 12.15
CA ASP A 162 -4.12 -6.18 13.25
C ASP A 162 -2.93 -5.82 14.16
N PRO A 163 -3.17 -5.16 15.30
CA PRO A 163 -2.10 -4.78 16.22
C PRO A 163 -1.47 -6.01 16.88
N THR A 164 -2.20 -7.11 17.03
CA THR A 164 -1.67 -8.32 17.70
C THR A 164 -0.56 -9.00 16.90
N SER A 165 -0.66 -8.95 15.57
CA SER A 165 0.33 -9.53 14.67
C SER A 165 1.47 -8.58 14.28
N PHE A 166 1.29 -7.26 14.43
CA PHE A 166 2.22 -6.24 13.89
C PHE A 166 2.66 -5.15 14.90
N GLY A 167 2.27 -5.27 16.17
CA GLY A 167 2.47 -4.24 17.22
C GLY A 167 3.82 -4.24 17.96
N PHE A 168 4.84 -4.96 17.49
CA PHE A 168 6.02 -5.31 18.29
C PHE A 168 6.94 -4.16 18.76
N ASP A 169 6.81 -2.92 18.27
CA ASP A 169 7.87 -1.89 18.37
C ASP A 169 7.47 -0.47 18.83
N THR A 170 6.22 -0.16 19.20
CA THR A 170 5.85 1.25 19.56
C THR A 170 4.82 1.40 20.67
N ASP A 171 5.07 2.35 21.59
CA ASP A 171 4.25 2.76 22.77
C ASP A 171 2.79 3.23 22.50
N LYS A 172 2.30 3.17 21.27
CA LYS A 172 0.91 3.49 20.91
C LYS A 172 0.20 2.22 20.48
N ASP A 173 -0.16 1.41 21.46
CA ASP A 173 -0.99 0.24 21.24
C ASP A 173 -2.40 0.70 20.87
N PHE A 174 -2.85 0.29 19.68
CA PHE A 174 -4.27 0.24 19.40
C PHE A 174 -4.81 -0.96 20.19
N ASP A 175 -5.70 -0.72 21.16
CA ASP A 175 -6.30 -1.80 21.95
C ASP A 175 -7.07 -2.80 21.07
N GLU A 176 -7.64 -2.32 19.96
CA GLU A 176 -8.39 -3.11 18.99
C GLU A 176 -8.01 -2.69 17.55
N GLY A 177 -7.71 -3.66 16.69
CA GLY A 177 -7.49 -3.45 15.26
C GLY A 177 -8.76 -3.63 14.45
N LEU A 178 -8.70 -3.27 13.16
CA LEU A 178 -9.85 -3.33 12.26
C LEU A 178 -10.47 -4.73 12.17
N LEU A 179 -9.66 -5.79 12.26
CA LEU A 179 -10.13 -7.19 12.20
C LEU A 179 -10.86 -7.65 13.48
N GLN A 180 -10.55 -7.06 14.63
CA GLN A 180 -11.19 -7.39 15.90
C GLN A 180 -12.58 -6.74 16.04
N MET A 181 -12.89 -5.78 15.16
CA MET A 181 -14.15 -5.04 15.17
C MET A 181 -15.28 -5.73 14.42
N ARG A 182 -16.53 -5.36 14.75
CA ARG A 182 -17.71 -5.75 13.98
C ARG A 182 -17.83 -4.88 12.72
N LEU A 183 -17.29 -5.37 11.62
CA LEU A 183 -17.32 -4.69 10.32
C LEU A 183 -18.57 -5.06 9.49
N ASP A 184 -19.13 -4.07 8.81
CA ASP A 184 -20.16 -4.29 7.78
C ASP A 184 -19.54 -4.98 6.55
N GLU A 185 -20.36 -5.75 5.82
CA GLU A 185 -19.95 -6.50 4.63
C GLU A 185 -19.15 -5.70 3.57
N PRO A 186 -19.56 -4.47 3.17
CA PRO A 186 -18.79 -3.70 2.19
C PRO A 186 -17.41 -3.28 2.71
N VAL A 187 -17.24 -3.13 4.03
CA VAL A 187 -15.94 -2.81 4.64
C VAL A 187 -15.01 -4.02 4.54
N LYS A 188 -15.54 -5.23 4.80
CA LYS A 188 -14.78 -6.48 4.65
C LYS A 188 -14.31 -6.70 3.23
N LEU A 189 -15.19 -6.49 2.24
CA LEU A 189 -14.83 -6.58 0.82
C LEU A 189 -13.65 -5.65 0.49
N GLN A 190 -13.73 -4.39 0.92
CA GLN A 190 -12.67 -3.43 0.65
C GLN A 190 -11.35 -3.80 1.36
N LEU A 191 -11.44 -4.34 2.58
CA LEU A 191 -10.29 -4.85 3.30
C LEU A 191 -9.64 -6.05 2.59
N CYS A 192 -10.43 -6.93 1.97
CA CYS A 192 -9.89 -8.02 1.15
C CYS A 192 -9.06 -7.50 -0.03
N PHE A 193 -9.49 -6.44 -0.71
CA PHE A 193 -8.68 -5.82 -1.78
C PHE A 193 -7.35 -5.28 -1.24
N VAL A 194 -7.38 -4.57 -0.12
CA VAL A 194 -6.17 -4.06 0.54
C VAL A 194 -5.20 -5.20 0.89
N LEU A 195 -5.70 -6.27 1.52
CA LEU A 195 -4.89 -7.44 1.87
C LEU A 195 -4.33 -8.14 0.63
N GLN A 196 -5.12 -8.27 -0.44
CA GLN A 196 -4.66 -8.85 -1.70
C GLN A 196 -3.48 -8.06 -2.28
N HIS A 197 -3.53 -6.73 -2.25
CA HIS A 197 -2.43 -5.89 -2.72
C HIS A 197 -1.18 -6.02 -1.83
N LEU A 198 -1.34 -6.12 -0.51
CA LEU A 198 -0.22 -6.40 0.40
C LEU A 198 0.40 -7.78 0.16
N CYS A 199 -0.40 -8.80 -0.12
CA CYS A 199 0.10 -10.12 -0.53
C CYS A 199 0.85 -10.07 -1.86
N ASN A 200 0.38 -9.26 -2.82
CA ASN A 200 1.08 -9.08 -4.10
C ASN A 200 2.45 -8.41 -3.89
N TYR A 201 2.59 -7.47 -2.95
CA TYR A 201 3.88 -6.89 -2.59
C TYR A 201 4.83 -7.95 -2.02
N GLN A 202 4.34 -8.82 -1.14
CA GLN A 202 5.13 -9.94 -0.63
C GLN A 202 5.58 -10.90 -1.73
N LEU A 203 4.68 -11.22 -2.67
CA LEU A 203 5.02 -12.07 -3.80
C LEU A 203 6.11 -11.44 -4.65
N GLN A 204 5.98 -10.15 -4.99
CA GLN A 204 6.98 -9.43 -5.77
C GLN A 204 8.33 -9.39 -5.06
N TYR A 205 8.33 -9.15 -3.75
CA TYR A 205 9.54 -9.16 -2.94
C TYR A 205 10.26 -10.52 -2.99
N ARG A 206 9.51 -11.62 -2.88
CA ARG A 206 10.06 -12.98 -2.98
C ARG A 206 10.64 -13.27 -4.37
N ILE A 207 9.97 -12.82 -5.42
CA ILE A 207 10.44 -12.98 -6.81
C ILE A 207 11.77 -12.23 -7.01
N GLU A 208 11.86 -10.97 -6.58
CA GLU A 208 13.10 -10.20 -6.65
C GLU A 208 14.22 -10.86 -5.83
N GLY A 209 13.91 -11.39 -4.65
CA GLY A 209 14.88 -12.14 -3.83
C GLY A 209 15.43 -13.39 -4.54
N ILE A 210 14.58 -14.17 -5.20
CA ILE A 210 15.00 -15.36 -5.97
C ILE A 210 15.88 -14.97 -7.16
N ILE A 211 15.54 -13.89 -7.87
CA ILE A 211 16.32 -13.43 -9.02
C ILE A 211 17.68 -12.88 -8.57
N GLY A 212 17.72 -12.12 -7.47
CA GLY A 212 18.99 -11.65 -6.88
C GLY A 212 19.90 -12.79 -6.45
N PHE A 213 19.35 -13.85 -5.83
CA PHE A 213 20.11 -15.05 -5.51
C PHE A 213 20.63 -15.76 -6.77
N SER A 214 19.79 -15.87 -7.80
CA SER A 214 20.13 -16.54 -9.06
C SER A 214 21.26 -15.83 -9.80
N GLU A 215 21.26 -14.48 -9.83
CA GLU A 215 22.35 -13.68 -10.42
C GLU A 215 23.69 -14.02 -9.75
N GLU A 216 23.75 -13.98 -8.41
CA GLU A 216 24.97 -14.25 -7.66
C GLU A 216 25.44 -15.70 -7.83
N PHE A 217 24.50 -16.66 -7.74
CA PHE A 217 24.81 -18.08 -7.86
C PHE A 217 25.37 -18.44 -9.24
N VAL A 218 24.73 -17.98 -10.31
CA VAL A 218 25.20 -18.21 -11.68
C VAL A 218 26.55 -17.51 -11.91
N GLY A 219 26.73 -16.30 -11.37
CA GLY A 219 28.01 -15.58 -11.43
C GLY A 219 29.17 -16.36 -10.82
N ARG A 220 28.94 -17.09 -9.71
CA ARG A 220 29.95 -17.95 -9.07
C ARG A 220 30.16 -19.29 -9.78
N LEU A 221 29.15 -19.81 -10.48
CA LEU A 221 29.28 -21.06 -11.24
C LEU A 221 30.09 -20.89 -12.53
N GLN A 222 30.06 -19.69 -13.11
CA GLN A 222 30.74 -19.38 -14.37
C GLN A 222 32.21 -18.99 -14.19
N SER A 223 32.63 -18.68 -12.96
CA SER A 223 34.02 -18.34 -12.59
C SER A 223 34.87 -19.57 -12.34
#